data_AF-A0A151WR45-F1
#
_entry.id   AF-A0A151WR45-F1
#
_cell.length_a   1.000
_cell.length_b   1.000
_cell.length_c   1.000
_cell.angle_alpha   90.00
_cell.angle_beta   90.00
_cell.angle_gamma   90.00
#
_symmetry.space_group_name_H-M   'P 1'
#
loop_
_entity.id
_entity.type
_entity.pdbx_description
1 polymer ?
#
loop_
_entity_poly.entity_id
_entity_poly.type
_entity_poly.pdbx_seq_one_letter_code
_entity_poly.pdbx_strand_id
1 'polypeptide(L)'
;MRKNMNTRISGTNVILIPYQEQHVIKYHEWMKNPILQYLTSSESLTLEEEFKMQKRWLEDEDKCTFIILDKHVYLMTKNEIDAMAGDTNLFLHDSQGLCIAEIEIMIAEEANQGKRRGWESVILMLLYGAETLNVNKFYAKIKLDNAVSIRMFEKLGFRESRDCSRVKQNMSLTKTLRVVSNIMQRRPLLFNSMVYGFFYTSAEFIRQSFTKMSKPIQPITVDPEISSNIKGPILIQIQKFCEMLDLVDKNSNSATYNWPQLKRYAIFGCLLAGPMLHRWYKWLDTFYSGKSIKIVLKKLFVDQFILTPPLIILFFISMSLMEAKSDLFQECKIKFVHTFQTSCGYWLPVQFVNFLLIPPSFRVTYVSIAAFCWVNILCYLKNLPISEHEQKIKY
;
A
#
# COMPACT_ATOMS: atom_id res chain seq x y z
N MET A 1 27.48 4.77 17.32
CA MET A 1 27.26 3.47 16.65
C MET A 1 27.98 3.35 15.31
N ARG A 2 28.87 2.37 15.20
CA ARG A 2 29.53 2.04 13.92
C ARG A 2 28.55 1.56 12.84
N LYS A 3 27.44 0.92 13.23
CA LYS A 3 26.47 0.33 12.30
C LYS A 3 25.80 1.34 11.36
N ASN A 4 25.57 2.57 11.79
CA ASN A 4 24.94 3.58 10.93
C ASN A 4 25.93 4.43 10.13
N MET A 5 27.25 4.24 10.28
CA MET A 5 28.30 5.12 9.73
C MET A 5 28.24 5.32 8.21
N ASN A 6 27.75 4.33 7.45
CA ASN A 6 27.59 4.41 6.00
C ASN A 6 26.11 4.46 5.56
N THR A 7 25.21 4.76 6.50
CA THR A 7 23.76 4.73 6.25
C THR A 7 23.24 6.12 5.93
N ARG A 8 22.51 6.24 4.82
CA ARG A 8 21.77 7.44 4.46
C ARG A 8 20.32 7.08 4.22
N ILE A 9 19.41 7.74 4.94
CA ILE A 9 17.96 7.48 4.83
C ILE A 9 17.30 8.71 4.21
N SER A 10 16.66 8.54 3.06
CA SER A 10 16.01 9.63 2.33
C SER A 10 14.51 9.57 2.52
N GLY A 11 13.95 10.58 3.17
CA GLY A 11 12.51 10.81 3.25
C GLY A 11 11.97 11.53 2.02
N THR A 12 10.70 11.92 2.07
CA THR A 12 10.09 12.86 1.13
C THR A 12 10.77 14.21 1.23
N ASN A 13 11.10 14.63 2.45
CA ASN A 13 11.22 16.04 2.82
C ASN A 13 12.45 16.27 3.73
N VAL A 14 12.92 15.22 4.41
CA VAL A 14 14.18 15.20 5.18
C VAL A 14 15.15 14.14 4.64
N ILE A 15 16.43 14.28 4.98
CA ILE A 15 17.44 13.22 4.81
C ILE A 15 18.09 12.99 6.19
N LEU A 16 18.22 11.74 6.60
CA LEU A 16 19.00 11.37 7.78
C LEU A 16 20.39 10.91 7.35
N ILE A 17 21.42 11.53 7.93
CA ILE A 17 22.83 11.19 7.71
C ILE A 17 23.55 10.94 9.04
N PRO A 18 24.64 10.17 9.06
CA PRO A 18 25.36 9.88 10.30
C PRO A 18 25.99 11.16 10.87
N TYR A 19 26.02 11.28 12.19
CA TYR A 19 26.73 12.40 12.83
C TYR A 19 28.25 12.23 12.68
N GLN A 20 28.91 13.28 12.21
CA GLN A 20 30.32 13.29 11.80
C GLN A 20 30.99 14.55 12.31
N GLU A 21 32.33 14.54 12.36
CA GLU A 21 33.15 15.63 12.88
C GLU A 21 32.83 17.00 12.23
N GLN A 22 32.57 17.03 10.93
CA GLN A 22 32.21 18.26 10.21
C GLN A 22 30.93 18.94 10.71
N HIS A 23 30.02 18.19 11.34
CA HIS A 23 28.74 18.70 11.84
C HIS A 23 28.86 19.36 13.22
N VAL A 24 29.95 19.11 13.95
CA VAL A 24 30.12 19.48 15.37
C VAL A 24 30.03 20.98 15.57
N ILE A 25 30.64 21.78 14.69
CA ILE A 25 30.68 23.24 14.83
C ILE A 25 29.25 23.83 14.82
N LYS A 26 28.44 23.46 13.82
CA LYS A 26 27.06 23.93 13.72
C LYS A 26 26.19 23.38 14.85
N TYR A 27 26.39 22.12 15.25
CA TYR A 27 25.70 21.52 16.38
C TYR A 27 25.99 22.27 17.70
N HIS A 28 27.25 22.62 17.93
CA HIS A 28 27.67 23.40 19.10
C HIS A 28 26.99 24.78 19.13
N GLU A 29 26.85 25.45 17.99
CA GLU A 29 26.08 26.71 17.91
C GLU A 29 24.62 26.53 18.33
N TRP A 30 23.96 25.43 17.92
CA TRP A 30 22.60 25.13 18.39
C TRP A 30 22.55 24.90 19.90
N MET A 31 23.56 24.21 20.44
CA MET A 31 23.64 23.93 21.87
C MET A 31 23.92 25.18 22.72
N LYS A 32 24.25 26.35 22.15
CA LYS A 32 24.29 27.61 22.93
C LYS A 32 22.91 28.16 23.26
N ASN A 33 21.85 27.67 22.62
CA ASN A 33 20.48 28.12 22.87
C ASN A 33 19.92 27.47 24.15
N PRO A 34 19.58 28.25 25.20
CA PRO A 34 19.12 27.70 26.48
C PRO A 34 17.76 27.00 26.37
N ILE A 35 16.91 27.38 25.41
CA ILE A 35 15.61 26.72 25.17
C ILE A 35 15.86 25.33 24.60
N LEU A 36 16.78 25.19 23.64
CA LEU A 36 17.12 23.89 23.07
C LEU A 36 17.73 22.97 24.13
N GLN A 37 18.72 23.45 24.90
CA GLN A 37 19.30 22.71 26.02
C GLN A 37 18.25 22.23 27.03
N TYR A 38 17.32 23.13 27.39
CA TYR A 38 16.23 22.77 28.29
C TYR A 38 15.35 21.68 27.70
N LEU A 39 14.92 21.80 26.44
CA LEU A 39 14.02 20.84 25.80
C LEU A 39 14.68 19.47 25.55
N THR A 40 15.98 19.44 25.29
CA THR A 40 16.76 18.20 25.09
C THR A 40 17.36 17.64 26.38
N SER A 41 17.25 18.37 27.50
CA SER A 41 17.93 18.04 28.77
C SER A 41 19.44 17.87 28.59
N SER A 42 20.06 18.69 27.74
CA SER A 42 21.50 18.67 27.45
C SER A 42 22.27 19.66 28.34
N GLU A 43 23.52 19.32 28.64
CA GLU A 43 24.45 20.19 29.35
C GLU A 43 25.23 21.08 28.37
N SER A 44 25.70 22.23 28.84
CA SER A 44 26.55 23.12 28.04
C SER A 44 27.98 22.59 28.05
N LEU A 45 28.49 22.19 26.89
CA LEU A 45 29.86 21.71 26.70
C LEU A 45 30.72 22.74 25.99
N THR A 46 32.03 22.71 26.22
CA THR A 46 33.00 23.41 25.39
C THR A 46 33.10 22.76 24.01
N LEU A 47 33.60 23.51 23.02
CA LEU A 47 33.76 22.97 21.66
C LEU A 47 34.67 21.73 21.62
N GLU A 48 35.72 21.70 22.43
CA GLU A 48 36.61 20.54 22.52
C GLU A 48 35.91 19.31 23.13
N GLU A 49 35.03 19.51 24.10
CA GLU A 49 34.22 18.45 24.70
C GLU A 49 33.18 17.91 23.71
N GLU A 50 32.58 18.77 22.88
CA GLU A 50 31.67 18.36 21.80
C GLU A 50 32.38 17.45 20.78
N PHE A 51 33.61 17.79 20.37
CA PHE A 51 34.41 16.92 19.50
C PHE A 51 34.72 15.56 20.14
N LYS A 52 35.05 15.54 21.45
CA LYS A 52 35.26 14.28 22.19
C LYS A 52 33.97 13.47 22.29
N MET A 53 32.84 14.13 22.55
CA MET A 53 31.53 13.50 22.66
C MET A 53 31.07 12.91 21.32
N GLN A 54 31.27 13.62 20.21
CA GLN A 54 30.93 13.13 18.87
C GLN A 54 31.69 11.84 18.56
N LYS A 55 33.00 11.78 18.87
CA LYS A 55 33.81 10.56 18.68
C LYS A 55 33.28 9.40 19.51
N ARG A 56 32.95 9.65 20.79
CA ARG A 56 32.33 8.65 21.66
C ARG A 56 31.01 8.14 21.09
N TRP A 57 30.12 9.04 20.64
CA TRP A 57 28.84 8.65 20.06
C TRP A 57 28.99 7.88 18.75
N LEU A 58 30.03 8.13 17.96
CA LEU A 58 30.32 7.36 16.76
C LEU A 58 30.70 5.91 17.12
N GLU A 59 31.46 5.72 18.18
CA GLU A 59 31.94 4.41 18.64
C GLU A 59 30.90 3.63 19.46
N ASP A 60 29.92 4.32 20.05
CA ASP A 60 28.96 3.74 20.99
C ASP A 60 28.12 2.60 20.41
N GLU A 61 27.96 1.49 21.12
CA GLU A 61 27.20 0.34 20.62
C GLU A 61 25.70 0.42 20.92
N ASP A 62 25.32 1.22 21.91
CA ASP A 62 23.95 1.39 22.36
C ASP A 62 23.34 2.74 21.91
N LYS A 63 24.13 3.68 21.42
CA LYS A 63 23.65 4.97 20.90
C LYS A 63 23.78 5.11 19.39
N CYS A 64 22.64 5.31 18.72
CA CYS A 64 22.56 5.59 17.29
C CYS A 64 22.07 7.02 17.05
N THR A 65 22.89 7.84 16.38
CA THR A 65 22.59 9.25 16.11
C THR A 65 22.57 9.54 14.62
N PHE A 66 21.54 10.25 14.17
CA PHE A 66 21.47 10.83 12.83
C PHE A 66 21.26 12.34 12.89
N ILE A 67 21.94 13.07 12.02
CA ILE A 67 21.64 14.46 11.70
C ILE A 67 20.53 14.51 10.66
N ILE A 68 19.59 15.42 10.87
CA ILE A 68 18.45 15.70 10.01
C ILE A 68 18.82 16.84 9.08
N LEU A 69 18.74 16.60 7.77
CA LEU A 69 18.89 17.63 6.75
C LEU A 69 17.53 18.00 6.14
N ASP A 70 17.34 19.28 5.82
CA ASP A 70 16.32 19.70 4.88
C ASP A 70 16.70 19.23 3.47
N LYS A 71 15.86 18.37 2.88
CA LYS A 71 16.15 17.76 1.59
C LYS A 71 16.20 18.78 0.45
N HIS A 72 15.37 19.81 0.48
CA HIS A 72 15.35 20.82 -0.58
C HIS A 72 16.61 21.68 -0.53
N VAL A 73 17.01 22.12 0.66
CA VAL A 73 18.25 22.89 0.84
C VAL A 73 19.44 22.06 0.39
N TYR A 74 19.56 20.82 0.84
CA TYR A 74 20.65 19.94 0.43
C TYR A 74 20.69 19.69 -1.08
N LEU A 75 19.53 19.52 -1.74
CA LEU A 75 19.49 19.30 -3.18
C LEU A 75 19.97 20.51 -3.97
N MET A 76 19.75 21.73 -3.44
CA MET A 76 20.17 22.99 -4.05
C MET A 76 21.64 23.31 -3.78
N THR A 77 22.09 23.21 -2.53
CA THR A 77 23.45 23.63 -2.12
C THR A 77 24.48 22.51 -2.25
N LYS A 78 24.04 21.24 -2.21
CA LYS A 78 24.90 20.05 -2.06
C LYS A 78 25.79 20.07 -0.82
N ASN A 79 25.46 20.93 0.16
CA ASN A 79 26.20 21.10 1.40
C ASN A 79 25.38 20.57 2.57
N GLU A 80 25.94 19.64 3.34
CA GLU A 80 25.28 19.05 4.52
C GLU A 80 25.11 20.08 5.62
N ILE A 81 26.13 20.91 5.88
CA ILE A 81 26.12 21.91 6.96
C ILE A 81 25.00 22.95 6.74
N ASP A 82 24.88 23.46 5.53
CA ASP A 82 23.82 24.43 5.18
C ASP A 82 22.42 23.82 5.34
N ALA A 83 22.30 22.53 5.04
CA ALA A 83 21.02 21.82 5.10
C ALA A 83 20.68 21.26 6.49
N MET A 84 21.61 21.26 7.46
CA MET A 84 21.37 20.79 8.83
C MET A 84 20.16 21.51 9.45
N ALA A 85 19.20 20.71 9.93
CA ALA A 85 17.93 21.17 10.51
C ALA A 85 17.71 20.70 11.96
N GLY A 86 18.38 19.63 12.39
CA GLY A 86 18.29 19.06 13.73
C GLY A 86 18.94 17.69 13.81
N ASP A 87 18.61 16.90 14.82
CA ASP A 87 19.12 15.54 15.03
C ASP A 87 18.06 14.61 15.64
N THR A 88 18.29 13.30 15.51
CA THR A 88 17.49 12.28 16.17
C THR A 88 18.36 11.13 16.66
N ASN A 89 18.04 10.62 17.85
CA ASN A 89 18.82 9.63 18.56
C ASN A 89 17.95 8.42 18.94
N LEU A 90 18.58 7.24 18.95
CA LEU A 90 18.06 6.05 19.61
C LEU A 90 19.08 5.58 20.63
N PHE A 91 18.65 5.45 21.89
CA PHE A 91 19.42 4.81 22.95
C PHE A 91 18.83 3.42 23.18
N LEU A 92 19.66 2.40 22.96
CA LEU A 92 19.28 1.00 23.00
C LEU A 92 19.51 0.44 24.40
N HIS A 93 18.56 -0.35 24.86
CA HIS A 93 18.62 -1.06 26.12
C HIS A 93 18.07 -2.47 25.93
N ASP A 94 18.88 -3.48 26.23
CA ASP A 94 18.43 -4.86 26.23
C ASP A 94 17.80 -5.20 27.59
N SER A 95 16.55 -5.64 27.57
CA SER A 95 15.83 -6.05 28.76
C SER A 95 15.03 -7.30 28.50
N GLN A 96 15.29 -8.37 29.25
CA GLN A 96 14.56 -9.65 29.18
C GLN A 96 14.52 -10.25 27.75
N GLY A 97 15.61 -10.10 26.99
CA GLY A 97 15.70 -10.59 25.61
C GLY A 97 14.95 -9.77 24.56
N LEU A 98 14.41 -8.60 24.94
CA LEU A 98 13.83 -7.62 24.04
C LEU A 98 14.74 -6.40 23.94
N CYS A 99 15.02 -5.97 22.71
CA CYS A 99 15.73 -4.72 22.45
C CYS A 99 14.70 -3.57 22.56
N ILE A 100 14.89 -2.70 23.54
CA ILE A 100 14.05 -1.52 23.78
C ILE A 100 14.87 -0.30 23.40
N ALA A 101 14.25 0.71 22.76
CA ALA A 101 14.94 1.95 22.46
C ALA A 101 14.20 3.19 22.98
N GLU A 102 14.97 4.11 23.54
CA GLU A 102 14.55 5.48 23.79
C GLU A 102 14.78 6.32 22.54
N ILE A 103 13.74 7.00 22.05
CA ILE A 103 13.86 7.91 20.92
C ILE A 103 13.88 9.36 21.36
N GLU A 104 14.84 10.11 20.84
CA GLU A 104 14.96 11.56 21.00
C GLU A 104 15.01 12.25 19.64
N ILE A 105 14.52 13.48 19.61
CA ILE A 105 14.38 14.28 18.40
C ILE A 105 14.50 15.77 18.77
N MET A 106 15.31 16.49 17.99
CA MET A 106 15.40 17.94 18.06
C MET A 106 15.32 18.51 16.64
N ILE A 107 14.52 19.57 16.46
CA ILE A 107 14.57 20.43 15.27
C ILE A 107 15.08 21.80 15.71
N ALA A 108 16.37 22.02 15.51
CA ALA A 108 17.06 23.21 15.99
C ALA A 108 16.75 24.44 15.13
N GLU A 109 16.66 24.27 13.81
CA GLU A 109 16.39 25.39 12.90
C GLU A 109 14.91 25.78 12.91
N GLU A 110 14.60 27.00 13.34
CA GLU A 110 13.23 27.53 13.41
C GLU A 110 12.54 27.49 12.04
N ALA A 111 13.29 27.75 10.96
CA ALA A 111 12.79 27.67 9.58
C ALA A 111 12.26 26.27 9.22
N ASN A 112 12.62 25.23 9.96
CA ASN A 112 12.20 23.84 9.76
C ASN A 112 11.12 23.38 10.75
N GLN A 113 10.83 24.17 11.78
CA GLN A 113 9.77 23.90 12.75
C GLN A 113 8.39 24.10 12.12
N GLY A 114 7.36 23.42 12.65
CA GLY A 114 5.99 23.48 12.12
C GLY A 114 5.76 22.86 10.72
N LYS A 115 6.82 22.45 10.02
CA LYS A 115 6.77 21.89 8.65
C LYS A 115 6.74 20.35 8.59
N ARG A 116 6.39 19.70 9.71
CA ARG A 116 6.37 18.23 9.87
C ARG A 116 7.73 17.52 9.64
N ARG A 117 8.85 18.26 9.67
CA ARG A 117 10.20 17.69 9.55
C ARG A 117 10.50 16.70 10.70
N GLY A 118 10.24 17.10 11.94
CA GLY A 118 10.42 16.24 13.12
C GLY A 118 9.56 14.97 13.09
N TRP A 119 8.30 15.08 12.64
CA TRP A 119 7.40 13.94 12.47
C TRP A 119 7.97 12.90 11.51
N GLU A 120 8.43 13.34 10.34
CA GLU A 120 9.01 12.47 9.33
C GLU A 120 10.33 11.84 9.80
N SER A 121 11.22 12.64 10.42
CA SER A 121 12.47 12.15 10.99
C SER A 121 12.26 11.05 12.02
N VAL A 122 11.27 11.22 12.92
CA VAL A 122 10.91 10.20 13.92
C VAL A 122 10.43 8.93 13.22
N ILE A 123 9.56 9.01 12.20
CA ILE A 123 9.12 7.82 11.46
C ILE A 123 10.30 7.08 10.84
N LEU A 124 11.21 7.79 10.18
CA LEU A 124 12.39 7.19 9.55
C LEU A 124 13.30 6.53 10.60
N MET A 125 13.49 7.17 11.75
CA MET A 125 14.30 6.63 12.84
C MET A 125 13.67 5.39 13.48
N LEU A 126 12.34 5.39 13.70
CA LEU A 126 11.60 4.22 14.20
C LEU A 126 11.64 3.04 13.22
N LEU A 127 11.59 3.32 11.92
CA LEU A 127 11.74 2.30 10.88
C LEU A 127 13.16 1.71 10.91
N TYR A 128 14.19 2.56 10.94
CA TYR A 128 15.59 2.12 11.01
C TYR A 128 15.87 1.29 12.28
N GLY A 129 15.44 1.77 13.45
CA GLY A 129 15.61 1.06 14.71
C GLY A 129 14.96 -0.33 14.68
N ALA A 130 13.78 -0.45 14.08
CA ALA A 130 13.07 -1.71 14.04
C ALA A 130 13.60 -2.69 12.97
N GLU A 131 14.07 -2.20 11.82
CA GLU A 131 14.52 -3.03 10.70
C GLU A 131 16.00 -3.39 10.78
N THR A 132 16.85 -2.47 11.23
CA THR A 132 18.29 -2.63 11.24
C THR A 132 18.83 -2.93 12.63
N LEU A 133 18.22 -2.35 13.67
CA LEU A 133 18.66 -2.52 15.06
C LEU A 133 17.82 -3.54 15.85
N ASN A 134 16.82 -4.16 15.21
CA ASN A 134 15.91 -5.16 15.82
C ASN A 134 15.16 -4.67 17.07
N VAL A 135 14.92 -3.35 17.18
CA VAL A 135 14.18 -2.78 18.32
C VAL A 135 12.74 -3.30 18.33
N ASN A 136 12.34 -3.87 19.46
CA ASN A 136 11.01 -4.42 19.69
C ASN A 136 10.04 -3.38 20.23
N LYS A 137 10.53 -2.44 21.05
CA LYS A 137 9.71 -1.46 21.76
C LYS A 137 10.39 -0.10 21.80
N PHE A 138 9.61 0.94 21.54
CA PHE A 138 10.08 2.32 21.61
C PHE A 138 9.39 3.07 22.74
N TYR A 139 10.13 3.96 23.39
CA TYR A 139 9.58 4.96 24.29
C TYR A 139 10.28 6.29 24.10
N ALA A 140 9.61 7.38 24.45
CA ALA A 140 10.20 8.71 24.46
C ALA A 140 10.02 9.31 25.85
N LYS A 141 11.03 10.04 26.34
CA LYS A 141 10.91 10.90 27.51
C LYS A 141 10.69 12.33 27.05
N ILE A 142 9.61 12.95 27.50
CA ILE A 142 9.21 14.29 27.07
C ILE A 142 8.84 15.09 28.30
N LYS A 143 9.29 16.35 28.37
CA LYS A 143 8.87 17.27 29.43
C LYS A 143 7.38 17.59 29.32
N LEU A 144 6.71 17.70 30.47
CA LEU A 144 5.25 17.87 30.57
C LEU A 144 4.76 19.18 29.92
N ASP A 145 5.58 20.21 29.90
CA ASP A 145 5.31 21.51 29.30
C ASP A 145 5.57 21.54 27.79
N ASN A 146 6.19 20.51 27.21
CA ASN A 146 6.44 20.41 25.77
C ASN A 146 5.23 19.81 25.02
N ALA A 147 4.14 20.58 24.98
CA ALA A 147 2.91 20.20 24.31
C ALA A 147 3.08 19.89 22.81
N VAL A 148 4.09 20.49 22.16
CA VAL A 148 4.38 20.26 20.73
C VAL A 148 4.87 18.84 20.49
N SER A 149 5.88 18.39 21.25
CA SER A 149 6.39 17.02 21.15
C SER A 149 5.37 16.00 21.62
N ILE A 150 4.64 16.26 22.71
CA ILE A 150 3.59 15.34 23.21
C ILE A 150 2.55 15.07 22.12
N ARG A 151 1.96 16.11 21.54
CA ARG A 151 0.96 15.96 20.45
C ARG A 151 1.52 15.24 19.23
N MET A 152 2.81 15.44 18.93
CA MET A 152 3.48 14.76 17.82
C MET A 152 3.56 13.25 18.10
N PHE A 153 4.07 12.85 19.27
CA PHE A 153 4.22 11.44 19.63
C PHE A 153 2.86 10.73 19.82
N GLU A 154 1.86 11.40 20.39
CA GLU A 154 0.49 10.87 20.51
C GLU A 154 -0.10 10.51 19.15
N LYS A 155 -0.02 11.45 18.19
CA LYS A 155 -0.48 11.24 16.82
C LYS A 155 0.31 10.12 16.11
N LEU A 156 1.59 9.93 16.45
CA LEU A 156 2.39 8.79 15.96
C LEU A 156 1.96 7.45 16.58
N GLY A 157 1.05 7.46 17.55
CA GLY A 157 0.50 6.27 18.20
C GLY A 157 1.21 5.89 19.49
N PHE A 158 2.06 6.76 20.04
CA PHE A 158 2.55 6.61 21.40
C PHE A 158 1.43 6.91 22.40
N ARG A 159 1.41 6.19 23.52
CA ARG A 159 0.46 6.37 24.62
C ARG A 159 1.20 6.68 25.90
N GLU A 160 0.69 7.63 26.67
CA GLU A 160 1.27 7.99 27.97
C GLU A 160 1.31 6.76 28.90
N SER A 161 2.43 6.61 29.62
CA SER A 161 2.62 5.58 30.62
C SER A 161 2.31 6.13 32.02
N ARG A 162 2.07 5.23 32.99
CA ARG A 162 1.79 5.63 34.39
C ARG A 162 2.92 6.47 35.02
N ASP A 163 4.14 6.35 34.50
CA ASP A 163 5.22 7.29 34.78
C ASP A 163 4.99 8.54 33.93
N CYS A 164 4.59 9.66 34.54
CA CYS A 164 4.20 10.94 33.92
C CYS A 164 5.26 11.63 33.03
N SER A 165 6.38 10.95 32.73
CA SER A 165 7.44 11.42 31.83
C SER A 165 7.69 10.50 30.64
N ARG A 166 6.97 9.38 30.49
CA ARG A 166 7.25 8.36 29.47
C ARG A 166 6.04 8.09 28.60
N VAL A 167 6.21 8.24 27.29
CA VAL A 167 5.21 7.83 26.28
C VAL A 167 5.70 6.55 25.61
N LYS A 168 4.85 5.51 25.51
CA LYS A 168 5.21 4.17 25.00
C LYS A 168 4.39 3.84 23.76
N GLN A 169 5.04 3.29 22.72
CA GLN A 169 4.33 2.76 21.55
C GLN A 169 4.49 1.23 21.47
N ASN A 170 3.35 0.53 21.33
CA ASN A 170 3.33 -0.90 21.04
C ASN A 170 3.27 -1.12 19.53
N MET A 171 4.30 -1.76 18.97
CA MET A 171 4.57 -1.93 17.53
C MET A 171 3.58 -2.79 16.72
N SER A 172 2.43 -3.18 17.26
CA SER A 172 1.50 -4.11 16.58
C SER A 172 1.01 -3.59 15.22
N LEU A 173 0.59 -2.32 15.14
CA LEU A 173 0.02 -1.74 13.91
C LEU A 173 1.10 -1.37 12.87
N THR A 174 2.26 -0.92 13.33
CA THR A 174 3.39 -0.54 12.48
C THR A 174 4.10 -1.75 11.87
N LYS A 175 4.18 -2.89 12.59
CA LYS A 175 4.67 -4.15 12.01
C LYS A 175 3.84 -4.61 10.81
N THR A 176 2.51 -4.57 10.91
CA THR A 176 1.63 -5.03 9.82
C THR A 176 1.77 -4.16 8.58
N LEU A 177 1.73 -2.83 8.74
CA LEU A 177 1.96 -1.89 7.63
C LEU A 177 3.37 -2.03 7.04
N ARG A 178 4.38 -2.33 7.87
CA ARG A 178 5.78 -2.56 7.46
C ARG A 178 5.94 -3.85 6.65
N VAL A 179 5.33 -4.95 7.07
CA VAL A 179 5.34 -6.22 6.31
C VAL A 179 4.68 -6.02 4.94
N VAL A 180 3.52 -5.34 4.91
CA VAL A 180 2.81 -5.06 3.66
C VAL A 180 3.64 -4.19 2.73
N SER A 181 4.24 -3.09 3.23
CA SER A 181 5.10 -2.21 2.44
C SER A 181 6.35 -2.94 1.91
N ASN A 182 6.99 -3.77 2.74
CA ASN A 182 8.17 -4.53 2.34
C ASN A 182 7.85 -5.60 1.29
N ILE A 183 6.70 -6.26 1.37
CA ILE A 183 6.23 -7.20 0.35
C ILE A 183 5.91 -6.45 -0.96
N MET A 184 5.24 -5.30 -0.87
CA MET A 184 4.91 -4.46 -2.04
C MET A 184 6.17 -4.04 -2.81
N GLN A 185 7.25 -3.66 -2.12
CA GLN A 185 8.50 -3.26 -2.76
C GLN A 185 9.31 -4.45 -3.29
N ARG A 186 9.42 -5.56 -2.54
CA ARG A 186 10.22 -6.73 -2.96
C ARG A 186 9.56 -7.55 -4.05
N ARG A 187 8.23 -7.67 -4.03
CA ARG A 187 7.46 -8.52 -4.95
C ARG A 187 6.19 -7.80 -5.42
N PRO A 188 6.33 -6.71 -6.21
CA PRO A 188 5.20 -5.88 -6.63
C PRO A 188 4.18 -6.65 -7.48
N LEU A 189 4.63 -7.62 -8.29
CA LEU A 189 3.74 -8.47 -9.07
C LEU A 189 2.82 -9.30 -8.16
N LEU A 190 3.39 -10.01 -7.18
CA LEU A 190 2.62 -10.87 -6.26
C LEU A 190 1.65 -10.03 -5.41
N PHE A 191 2.11 -8.88 -4.92
CA PHE A 191 1.27 -7.99 -4.15
C PHE A 191 0.06 -7.51 -4.96
N ASN A 192 0.29 -7.01 -6.18
CA ASN A 192 -0.80 -6.57 -7.07
C ASN A 192 -1.76 -7.73 -7.38
N SER A 193 -1.24 -8.93 -7.68
CA SER A 193 -2.04 -10.14 -7.84
C SER A 193 -2.95 -10.42 -6.66
N MET A 194 -2.43 -10.36 -5.43
CA MET A 194 -3.24 -10.58 -4.23
C MET A 194 -4.33 -9.52 -4.05
N VAL A 195 -4.02 -8.25 -4.33
CA VAL A 195 -5.00 -7.15 -4.26
C VAL A 195 -6.15 -7.38 -5.24
N TYR A 196 -5.86 -7.75 -6.49
CA TYR A 196 -6.92 -8.06 -7.46
C TYR A 196 -7.72 -9.29 -7.04
N GLY A 197 -7.07 -10.35 -6.55
CA GLY A 197 -7.75 -11.51 -5.95
C GLY A 197 -8.74 -11.11 -4.85
N PHE A 198 -8.31 -10.22 -3.95
CA PHE A 198 -9.15 -9.69 -2.88
C PHE A 198 -10.34 -8.88 -3.42
N PHE A 199 -10.15 -8.03 -4.44
CA PHE A 199 -11.25 -7.27 -5.04
C PHE A 199 -12.31 -8.17 -5.67
N TYR A 200 -11.91 -9.14 -6.49
CA TYR A 200 -12.84 -10.06 -7.15
C TYR A 200 -13.61 -10.95 -6.17
N THR A 201 -12.91 -11.51 -5.17
CA THR A 201 -13.56 -12.32 -4.13
C THR A 201 -14.51 -11.50 -3.26
N SER A 202 -14.09 -10.32 -2.82
CA SER A 202 -14.92 -9.46 -1.98
C SER A 202 -16.16 -8.96 -2.71
N ALA A 203 -16.04 -8.57 -3.98
CA ALA A 203 -17.18 -8.15 -4.80
C ALA A 203 -18.21 -9.27 -4.98
N GLU A 204 -17.75 -10.49 -5.27
CA GLU A 204 -18.64 -11.64 -5.40
C GLU A 204 -19.28 -12.03 -4.06
N PHE A 205 -18.55 -11.95 -2.95
CA PHE A 205 -19.10 -12.16 -1.61
C PHE A 205 -20.20 -11.14 -1.26
N ILE A 206 -19.95 -9.86 -1.56
CA ILE A 206 -20.93 -8.78 -1.38
C ILE A 206 -22.19 -9.07 -2.21
N ARG A 207 -22.03 -9.43 -3.48
CA ARG A 207 -23.16 -9.77 -4.37
C ARG A 207 -23.99 -10.94 -3.83
N GLN A 208 -23.35 -12.03 -3.38
CA GLN A 208 -24.06 -13.18 -2.80
C GLN A 208 -24.80 -12.80 -1.51
N SER A 209 -24.18 -11.96 -0.67
CA SER A 209 -24.79 -11.44 0.56
C SER A 209 -26.03 -10.59 0.26
N PHE A 210 -25.94 -9.65 -0.69
CA PHE A 210 -27.08 -8.85 -1.14
C PHE A 210 -28.20 -9.70 -1.75
N THR A 211 -27.84 -10.72 -2.56
CA THR A 211 -28.84 -11.61 -3.19
C THR A 211 -29.62 -12.39 -2.13
N LYS A 212 -28.94 -12.92 -1.11
CA LYS A 212 -29.57 -13.60 0.03
C LYS A 212 -30.49 -12.68 0.83
N MET A 213 -30.12 -11.41 0.99
CA MET A 213 -30.93 -10.42 1.70
C MET A 213 -32.14 -9.92 0.89
N SER A 214 -32.00 -9.80 -0.44
CA SER A 214 -32.99 -9.13 -1.30
C SER A 214 -34.08 -10.04 -1.86
N LYS A 215 -33.88 -11.36 -1.90
CA LYS A 215 -34.89 -12.34 -2.35
C LYS A 215 -34.80 -13.63 -1.54
N PRO A 216 -35.78 -13.96 -0.68
CA PRO A 216 -36.08 -15.34 -0.35
C PRO A 216 -37.05 -15.84 -1.43
N ILE A 217 -36.55 -16.39 -2.55
CA ILE A 217 -37.46 -16.97 -3.56
C ILE A 217 -37.01 -18.36 -4.00
N GLN A 218 -38.06 -19.17 -4.11
CA GLN A 218 -38.21 -20.60 -4.31
C GLN A 218 -37.36 -21.23 -5.42
N PRO A 219 -37.09 -22.55 -5.30
CA PRO A 219 -36.30 -23.30 -6.27
C PRO A 219 -37.01 -23.31 -7.63
N ILE A 220 -36.40 -22.64 -8.61
CA ILE A 220 -36.69 -22.91 -10.01
C ILE A 220 -35.89 -24.17 -10.35
N THR A 221 -36.59 -25.29 -10.48
CA THR A 221 -36.08 -26.52 -11.08
C THR A 221 -35.71 -26.20 -12.52
N VAL A 222 -34.41 -26.08 -12.78
CA VAL A 222 -33.87 -26.20 -14.13
C VAL A 222 -33.24 -27.58 -14.19
N ASP A 223 -33.83 -28.44 -15.03
CA ASP A 223 -33.33 -29.79 -15.27
C ASP A 223 -31.85 -29.75 -15.68
N PRO A 224 -31.00 -30.65 -15.15
CA PRO A 224 -29.63 -30.78 -15.61
C PRO A 224 -29.66 -31.45 -16.98
N GLU A 225 -29.83 -30.67 -18.05
CA GLU A 225 -29.41 -31.11 -19.37
C GLU A 225 -27.88 -31.19 -19.36
N ILE A 226 -27.39 -32.37 -18.97
CA ILE A 226 -26.06 -32.86 -19.31
C ILE A 226 -26.05 -33.00 -20.83
N SER A 227 -25.83 -31.89 -21.54
CA SER A 227 -25.55 -31.90 -22.97
C SER A 227 -24.09 -32.26 -23.15
N SER A 228 -23.86 -33.58 -23.17
CA SER A 228 -22.71 -34.19 -23.80
C SER A 228 -22.70 -33.82 -25.28
N ASN A 229 -21.86 -32.87 -25.68
CA ASN A 229 -21.01 -33.06 -26.85
C ASN A 229 -20.02 -31.91 -27.03
N ILE A 230 -18.90 -32.26 -27.65
CA ILE A 230 -17.67 -31.48 -27.89
C ILE A 230 -16.67 -31.58 -26.73
N LYS A 231 -15.92 -32.69 -26.70
CA LYS A 231 -14.78 -32.84 -25.80
C LYS A 231 -13.54 -33.29 -26.56
N GLY A 232 -12.71 -32.33 -26.97
CA GLY A 232 -11.30 -32.61 -27.27
C GLY A 232 -10.58 -33.08 -25.99
N PRO A 233 -9.49 -33.87 -26.10
CA PRO A 233 -8.81 -34.49 -24.96
C PRO A 233 -8.30 -33.46 -23.91
N ILE A 234 -7.96 -32.24 -24.35
CA ILE A 234 -7.48 -31.15 -23.49
C ILE A 234 -8.60 -30.59 -22.59
N LEU A 235 -9.81 -30.39 -23.14
CA LEU A 235 -10.95 -29.89 -22.38
C LEU A 235 -11.38 -30.87 -21.28
N ILE A 236 -11.24 -32.18 -21.53
CA ILE A 236 -11.51 -33.23 -20.53
C ILE A 236 -10.52 -33.12 -19.37
N GLN A 237 -9.23 -32.93 -19.66
CA GLN A 237 -8.21 -32.76 -18.62
C GLN A 237 -8.45 -31.49 -17.79
N ILE A 238 -8.78 -30.37 -18.44
CA ILE A 238 -9.10 -29.12 -17.74
C ILE A 238 -10.36 -29.27 -16.89
N GLN A 239 -11.38 -29.97 -17.38
CA GLN A 239 -12.60 -30.23 -16.62
C GLN A 239 -12.30 -31.06 -15.37
N LYS A 240 -11.55 -32.18 -15.50
CA LYS A 240 -11.12 -32.98 -14.34
C LYS A 240 -10.32 -32.16 -13.33
N PHE A 241 -9.50 -31.23 -13.80
CA PHE A 241 -8.74 -30.32 -12.94
C PHE A 241 -9.64 -29.31 -12.22
N CYS A 242 -10.66 -28.76 -12.89
CA CYS A 242 -11.64 -27.87 -12.27
C CYS A 242 -12.49 -28.60 -11.22
N GLU A 243 -12.88 -29.85 -11.49
CA GLU A 243 -13.58 -30.73 -10.54
C GLU A 243 -12.71 -31.04 -9.32
N MET A 244 -11.43 -31.36 -9.52
CA MET A 244 -10.46 -31.60 -8.44
C MET A 244 -10.30 -30.38 -7.51
N LEU A 245 -10.39 -29.16 -8.05
CA LEU A 245 -10.28 -27.91 -7.29
C LEU A 245 -11.60 -27.44 -6.66
N ASP A 246 -12.69 -28.20 -6.81
CA ASP A 246 -14.06 -27.83 -6.45
C ASP A 246 -14.48 -26.46 -7.04
N LEU A 247 -14.18 -26.24 -8.34
CA LEU A 247 -14.59 -25.04 -9.07
C LEU A 247 -15.94 -25.20 -9.78
N VAL A 248 -16.41 -26.44 -9.92
CA VAL A 248 -17.71 -26.76 -10.49
C VAL A 248 -18.79 -26.68 -9.39
N ASP A 249 -19.93 -26.11 -9.73
CA ASP A 249 -21.06 -25.97 -8.81
C ASP A 249 -21.60 -27.36 -8.45
N LYS A 250 -21.61 -27.70 -7.16
CA LYS A 250 -22.28 -28.90 -6.61
C LYS A 250 -23.68 -28.48 -6.15
N ASN A 251 -24.71 -29.29 -6.43
CA ASN A 251 -26.14 -29.04 -6.16
C ASN A 251 -26.38 -27.95 -5.12
N SER A 252 -26.78 -26.76 -5.61
CA SER A 252 -26.88 -25.55 -4.80
C SER A 252 -28.08 -25.63 -3.86
N ASN A 253 -27.86 -25.93 -2.58
CA ASN A 253 -28.81 -25.56 -1.54
C ASN A 253 -28.83 -24.03 -1.46
N SER A 254 -29.99 -23.40 -1.66
CA SER A 254 -30.18 -21.93 -1.68
C SER A 254 -29.79 -21.22 -0.38
N ALA A 255 -29.57 -21.97 0.71
CA ALA A 255 -29.19 -21.44 2.02
C ALA A 255 -27.67 -21.12 2.14
N THR A 256 -26.80 -21.82 1.40
CA THR A 256 -25.33 -21.72 1.58
C THR A 256 -24.69 -20.78 0.56
N TYR A 257 -23.48 -20.28 0.87
CA TYR A 257 -22.73 -19.43 -0.07
C TYR A 257 -22.17 -20.28 -1.21
N ASN A 258 -22.11 -19.74 -2.42
CA ASN A 258 -21.50 -20.41 -3.56
C ASN A 258 -19.97 -20.27 -3.48
N TRP A 259 -19.36 -21.21 -2.76
CA TRP A 259 -17.91 -21.31 -2.59
C TRP A 259 -17.16 -21.61 -3.90
N PRO A 260 -17.62 -22.52 -4.79
CA PRO A 260 -17.00 -22.71 -6.11
C PRO A 260 -16.90 -21.40 -6.90
N GLN A 261 -17.97 -20.61 -6.92
CA GLN A 261 -17.97 -19.30 -7.57
C GLN A 261 -16.93 -18.36 -6.96
N LEU A 262 -16.87 -18.27 -5.63
CA LEU A 262 -15.89 -17.42 -4.94
C LEU A 262 -14.44 -17.81 -5.28
N LYS A 263 -14.15 -19.12 -5.37
CA LYS A 263 -12.84 -19.64 -5.78
C LYS A 263 -12.49 -19.25 -7.23
N ARG A 264 -13.43 -19.33 -8.16
CA ARG A 264 -13.23 -18.92 -9.57
C ARG A 264 -12.83 -17.45 -9.67
N TYR A 265 -13.51 -16.57 -8.92
CA TYR A 265 -13.18 -15.14 -8.84
C TYR A 265 -11.80 -14.90 -8.18
N ALA A 266 -11.42 -15.68 -7.17
CA ALA A 266 -10.09 -15.62 -6.56
C ALA A 266 -8.99 -15.99 -7.57
N ILE A 267 -9.19 -17.09 -8.32
CA ILE A 267 -8.26 -17.56 -9.35
C ILE A 267 -8.10 -16.52 -10.45
N PHE A 268 -9.22 -15.98 -10.96
CA PHE A 268 -9.17 -14.94 -11.98
C PHE A 268 -8.41 -13.70 -11.50
N GLY A 269 -8.73 -13.18 -10.31
CA GLY A 269 -8.09 -11.99 -9.76
C GLY A 269 -6.59 -12.19 -9.52
N CYS A 270 -6.21 -13.28 -8.86
CA CYS A 270 -4.82 -13.56 -8.48
C CYS A 270 -3.93 -13.95 -9.67
N LEU A 271 -4.39 -14.86 -10.52
CA LEU A 271 -3.55 -15.56 -11.49
C LEU A 271 -3.67 -14.99 -12.91
N LEU A 272 -4.80 -14.37 -13.26
CA LEU A 272 -5.04 -13.85 -14.62
C LEU A 272 -5.01 -12.32 -14.64
N ALA A 273 -5.95 -11.66 -13.97
CA ALA A 273 -6.10 -10.21 -14.01
C ALA A 273 -4.87 -9.50 -13.42
N GLY A 274 -4.42 -9.90 -12.23
CA GLY A 274 -3.30 -9.27 -11.54
C GLY A 274 -2.00 -9.23 -12.35
N PRO A 275 -1.49 -10.37 -12.85
CA PRO A 275 -0.27 -10.39 -13.65
C PRO A 275 -0.40 -9.64 -14.97
N MET A 276 -1.55 -9.75 -15.65
CA MET A 276 -1.78 -9.01 -16.89
C MET A 276 -1.76 -7.50 -16.68
N LEU A 277 -2.53 -7.01 -15.70
CA LEU A 277 -2.61 -5.57 -15.40
C LEU A 277 -1.26 -5.04 -14.93
N HIS A 278 -0.54 -5.77 -14.07
CA HIS A 278 0.80 -5.36 -13.65
C HIS A 278 1.77 -5.18 -14.83
N ARG A 279 1.81 -6.16 -15.75
CA ARG A 279 2.66 -6.09 -16.95
C ARG A 279 2.22 -4.96 -17.88
N TRP A 280 0.92 -4.80 -18.07
CA TRP A 280 0.35 -3.75 -18.91
C TRP A 280 0.71 -2.35 -18.42
N TYR A 281 0.46 -2.05 -17.14
CA TYR A 281 0.77 -0.73 -16.61
C TYR A 281 2.28 -0.43 -16.61
N LYS A 282 3.12 -1.44 -16.35
CA LYS A 282 4.58 -1.30 -16.48
C LYS A 282 5.00 -0.97 -17.91
N TRP A 283 4.40 -1.65 -18.90
CA TRP A 283 4.63 -1.36 -20.32
C TRP A 283 4.13 0.05 -20.69
N LEU A 284 2.91 0.41 -20.28
CA LEU A 284 2.29 1.69 -20.57
C LEU A 284 3.10 2.87 -20.02
N ASP A 285 3.64 2.73 -18.81
CA ASP A 285 4.48 3.76 -18.19
C ASP A 285 5.87 3.87 -18.83
N THR A 286 6.38 2.79 -19.43
CA THR A 286 7.64 2.80 -20.16
C THR A 286 7.51 3.54 -21.49
N PHE A 287 6.41 3.31 -22.22
CA PHE A 287 6.19 3.92 -23.55
C PHE A 287 5.66 5.36 -23.50
N TYR A 288 4.87 5.69 -22.49
CA TYR A 288 4.23 7.00 -22.34
C TYR A 288 4.74 7.72 -21.09
N SER A 289 6.03 8.06 -21.08
CA SER A 289 6.66 8.80 -19.98
C SER A 289 6.35 10.30 -20.08
N GLY A 290 5.67 10.84 -19.05
CA GLY A 290 5.34 12.26 -18.99
C GLY A 290 4.04 12.56 -18.24
N LYS A 291 3.87 13.81 -17.83
CA LYS A 291 2.71 14.29 -17.04
C LYS A 291 1.75 15.18 -17.85
N SER A 292 2.00 15.36 -19.14
CA SER A 292 1.12 16.17 -20.00
C SER A 292 -0.26 15.53 -20.12
N ILE A 293 -1.31 16.35 -20.08
CA ILE A 293 -2.71 15.93 -20.29
C ILE A 293 -2.86 15.14 -21.59
N LYS A 294 -2.13 15.51 -22.65
CA LYS A 294 -2.16 14.77 -23.94
C LYS A 294 -1.67 13.33 -23.79
N ILE A 295 -0.59 13.11 -23.03
CA ILE A 295 -0.01 11.79 -22.78
C ILE A 295 -0.98 10.95 -21.94
N VAL A 296 -1.58 11.58 -20.93
CA VAL A 296 -2.56 10.96 -20.04
C VAL A 296 -3.82 10.52 -20.78
N LEU A 297 -4.39 11.39 -21.61
CA LEU A 297 -5.54 11.03 -22.45
C LEU A 297 -5.19 9.89 -23.40
N LYS A 298 -4.00 9.91 -24.01
CA LYS A 298 -3.54 8.82 -24.88
C LYS A 298 -3.42 7.49 -24.13
N LYS A 299 -2.86 7.49 -22.92
CA LYS A 299 -2.82 6.30 -22.04
C LYS A 299 -4.23 5.75 -21.79
N LEU A 300 -5.18 6.63 -21.48
CA LEU A 300 -6.57 6.26 -21.20
C LEU A 300 -7.25 5.62 -22.43
N PHE A 301 -7.08 6.18 -23.63
CA PHE A 301 -7.62 5.57 -24.85
C PHE A 301 -6.96 4.22 -25.16
N VAL A 302 -5.65 4.11 -24.99
CA VAL A 302 -4.93 2.83 -25.16
C VAL A 302 -5.43 1.79 -24.16
N ASP A 303 -5.65 2.17 -22.91
CA ASP A 303 -6.18 1.28 -21.88
C ASP A 303 -7.62 0.79 -22.20
N GLN A 304 -8.50 1.71 -22.61
CA GLN A 304 -9.89 1.41 -22.89
C GLN A 304 -10.11 0.65 -24.19
N PHE A 305 -9.34 0.92 -25.24
CA PHE A 305 -9.59 0.32 -26.55
C PHE A 305 -8.60 -0.78 -26.95
N ILE A 306 -7.46 -0.90 -26.26
CA ILE A 306 -6.47 -1.95 -26.55
C ILE A 306 -6.46 -3.02 -25.45
N LEU A 307 -6.44 -2.65 -24.16
CA LEU A 307 -6.41 -3.64 -23.07
C LEU A 307 -7.79 -4.16 -22.68
N THR A 308 -8.76 -3.26 -22.53
CA THR A 308 -10.06 -3.63 -21.96
C THR A 308 -10.81 -4.70 -22.77
N PRO A 309 -10.86 -4.67 -24.12
CA PRO A 309 -11.56 -5.71 -24.87
C PRO A 309 -10.97 -7.12 -24.67
N PRO A 310 -9.64 -7.35 -24.82
CA PRO A 310 -9.02 -8.63 -24.48
C PRO A 310 -9.23 -9.05 -23.01
N LEU A 311 -9.23 -8.10 -22.07
CA LEU A 311 -9.44 -8.40 -20.65
C LEU A 311 -10.86 -8.90 -20.37
N ILE A 312 -11.88 -8.30 -20.98
CA ILE A 312 -13.28 -8.76 -20.87
C ILE A 312 -13.45 -10.14 -21.50
N ILE A 313 -12.86 -10.37 -22.68
CA ILE A 313 -12.90 -11.68 -23.34
C ILE A 313 -12.24 -12.74 -22.45
N LEU A 314 -11.07 -12.44 -21.91
CA LEU A 314 -10.36 -13.32 -20.98
C LEU A 314 -11.20 -13.62 -19.74
N PHE A 315 -11.88 -12.62 -19.17
CA PHE A 315 -12.78 -12.80 -18.04
C PHE A 315 -13.90 -13.81 -18.36
N PHE A 316 -14.68 -13.59 -19.41
CA PHE A 316 -15.80 -14.49 -19.71
C PHE A 316 -15.34 -15.90 -20.06
N ILE A 317 -14.32 -16.04 -20.92
CA ILE A 317 -13.82 -17.37 -21.33
C ILE A 317 -13.24 -18.13 -20.13
N SER A 318 -12.44 -17.48 -19.29
CA SER A 318 -11.87 -18.15 -18.10
C SER A 318 -12.93 -18.57 -17.11
N MET A 319 -13.97 -17.75 -16.92
CA MET A 319 -15.12 -18.11 -16.07
C MET A 319 -15.90 -19.29 -16.65
N SER A 320 -16.23 -19.26 -17.94
CA SER A 320 -16.94 -20.37 -18.60
C SER A 320 -16.13 -21.66 -18.60
N LEU A 321 -14.80 -21.57 -18.69
CA LEU A 321 -13.89 -22.71 -18.57
C LEU A 321 -13.91 -23.32 -17.17
N MET A 322 -13.83 -22.49 -16.12
CA MET A 322 -13.88 -22.97 -14.73
C MET A 322 -15.28 -23.42 -14.30
N GLU A 323 -16.33 -22.93 -14.96
CA GLU A 323 -17.72 -23.41 -14.84
C GLU A 323 -17.96 -24.73 -15.60
N ALA A 324 -16.96 -25.22 -16.36
CA ALA A 324 -17.05 -26.41 -17.20
C ALA A 324 -18.24 -26.37 -18.20
N LYS A 325 -18.52 -25.20 -18.78
CA LYS A 325 -19.55 -25.04 -19.81
C LYS A 325 -19.15 -25.70 -21.13
N SER A 326 -20.14 -26.22 -21.86
CA SER A 326 -19.95 -26.83 -23.18
C SER A 326 -19.50 -25.83 -24.24
N ASP A 327 -20.10 -24.63 -24.27
CA ASP A 327 -19.66 -23.52 -25.11
C ASP A 327 -19.00 -22.42 -24.26
N LEU A 328 -17.68 -22.29 -24.42
CA LEU A 328 -16.86 -21.28 -23.73
C LEU A 328 -17.08 -19.85 -24.24
N PHE A 329 -17.52 -19.70 -25.50
CA PHE A 329 -17.61 -18.42 -26.17
C PHE A 329 -19.03 -17.85 -26.17
N GLN A 330 -20.06 -18.68 -25.99
CA GLN A 330 -21.46 -18.26 -26.04
C GLN A 330 -21.74 -17.08 -25.10
N GLU A 331 -21.39 -17.21 -23.82
CA GLU A 331 -21.65 -16.15 -22.84
C GLU A 331 -20.85 -14.88 -23.16
N CYS A 332 -19.60 -15.03 -23.60
CA CYS A 332 -18.78 -13.91 -24.03
C CYS A 332 -19.43 -13.17 -25.22
N LYS A 333 -19.86 -13.89 -26.27
CA LYS A 333 -20.46 -13.28 -27.47
C LYS A 333 -21.70 -12.46 -27.13
N ILE A 334 -22.55 -12.98 -26.25
CA ILE A 334 -23.80 -12.33 -25.86
C ILE A 334 -23.54 -11.09 -25.00
N LYS A 335 -22.65 -11.21 -24.00
CA LYS A 335 -22.47 -10.17 -22.97
C LYS A 335 -21.38 -9.15 -23.31
N PHE A 336 -20.49 -9.45 -24.26
CA PHE A 336 -19.30 -8.63 -24.53
C PHE A 336 -19.64 -7.18 -24.85
N VAL A 337 -20.54 -6.93 -25.82
CA VAL A 337 -20.83 -5.57 -26.30
C VAL A 337 -21.36 -4.69 -25.16
N HIS A 338 -22.35 -5.17 -24.43
CA HIS A 338 -22.93 -4.46 -23.30
C HIS A 338 -21.93 -4.27 -22.15
N THR A 339 -21.12 -5.29 -21.86
CA THR A 339 -20.07 -5.18 -20.83
C THR A 339 -19.01 -4.15 -21.22
N PHE A 340 -18.62 -4.12 -22.49
CA PHE A 340 -17.66 -3.15 -23.02
C PHE A 340 -18.22 -1.73 -23.02
N GLN A 341 -19.45 -1.53 -23.47
CA GLN A 341 -20.13 -0.23 -23.40
C GLN A 341 -20.25 0.27 -21.96
N THR A 342 -20.63 -0.60 -21.03
CA THR A 342 -20.68 -0.28 -19.59
C THR A 342 -19.29 0.08 -19.07
N SER A 343 -18.25 -0.62 -19.52
CA SER A 343 -16.85 -0.30 -19.18
C SER A 343 -16.47 1.09 -19.65
N CYS A 344 -16.74 1.44 -20.90
CA CYS A 344 -16.45 2.78 -21.42
C CYS A 344 -17.24 3.86 -20.67
N GLY A 345 -18.55 3.64 -20.44
CA GLY A 345 -19.40 4.57 -19.70
C GLY A 345 -18.98 4.77 -18.25
N TYR A 346 -18.34 3.77 -17.64
CA TYR A 346 -17.82 3.85 -16.27
C TYR A 346 -16.40 4.43 -16.19
N TRP A 347 -15.46 3.86 -16.96
CA TRP A 347 -14.05 4.18 -16.82
C TRP A 347 -13.65 5.51 -17.46
N LEU A 348 -14.29 5.94 -18.56
CA LEU A 348 -13.95 7.22 -19.19
C LEU A 348 -14.24 8.40 -18.23
N PRO A 349 -15.41 8.51 -17.58
CA PRO A 349 -15.67 9.57 -16.60
C PRO A 349 -14.81 9.46 -15.34
N VAL A 350 -14.65 8.24 -14.80
CA VAL A 350 -13.80 7.99 -13.61
C VAL A 350 -12.38 8.48 -13.86
N GLN A 351 -11.81 8.14 -15.02
CA GLN A 351 -10.46 8.57 -15.35
C GLN A 351 -10.38 10.06 -15.65
N PHE A 352 -11.41 10.65 -16.27
CA PHE A 352 -11.48 12.10 -16.44
C PHE A 352 -11.42 12.83 -15.09
N VAL A 353 -12.19 12.39 -14.09
CA VAL A 353 -12.15 12.93 -12.72
C VAL A 353 -10.79 12.70 -12.07
N ASN A 354 -10.23 11.50 -12.20
CA ASN A 354 -8.91 11.14 -11.67
C ASN A 354 -7.81 12.13 -12.11
N PHE A 355 -7.85 12.56 -13.38
CA PHE A 355 -6.82 13.44 -13.93
C PHE A 355 -7.12 14.92 -13.76
N LEU A 356 -8.39 15.33 -13.74
CA LEU A 356 -8.79 16.73 -13.60
C LEU A 356 -8.82 17.19 -12.14
N LEU A 357 -9.40 16.38 -11.24
CA LEU A 357 -9.76 16.81 -9.89
C LEU A 357 -8.87 16.18 -8.80
N ILE A 358 -8.40 14.94 -9.00
CA ILE A 358 -7.69 14.21 -7.95
C ILE A 358 -6.19 14.57 -7.90
N PRO A 359 -5.67 15.05 -6.75
CA PRO A 359 -4.25 15.34 -6.58
C PRO A 359 -3.39 14.09 -6.79
N PRO A 360 -2.18 14.20 -7.36
CA PRO A 360 -1.33 13.05 -7.68
C PRO A 360 -1.15 12.05 -6.54
N SER A 361 -1.03 12.53 -5.30
CA SER A 361 -0.84 11.70 -4.10
C SER A 361 -2.03 10.79 -3.78
N PHE A 362 -3.25 11.13 -4.23
CA PHE A 362 -4.48 10.38 -3.93
C PHE A 362 -4.98 9.53 -5.11
N ARG A 363 -4.39 9.66 -6.30
CA ARG A 363 -4.86 8.98 -7.53
C ARG A 363 -4.87 7.46 -7.41
N VAL A 364 -3.84 6.88 -6.80
CA VAL A 364 -3.76 5.41 -6.61
C VAL A 364 -4.92 4.91 -5.74
N THR A 365 -5.20 5.61 -4.64
CA THR A 365 -6.31 5.26 -3.74
C THR A 365 -7.65 5.43 -4.44
N TYR A 366 -7.86 6.54 -5.15
CA TYR A 366 -9.07 6.79 -5.92
C TYR A 366 -9.34 5.69 -6.97
N VAL A 367 -8.33 5.39 -7.79
CA VAL A 367 -8.45 4.34 -8.83
C VAL A 367 -8.67 2.97 -8.21
N SER A 368 -8.07 2.67 -7.06
CA SER A 368 -8.30 1.40 -6.35
C SER A 368 -9.75 1.24 -5.88
N ILE A 369 -10.34 2.31 -5.34
CA ILE A 369 -11.77 2.32 -4.96
C ILE A 369 -12.64 2.15 -6.20
N ALA A 370 -12.36 2.91 -7.26
CA ALA A 370 -13.10 2.80 -8.51
C ALA A 370 -12.97 1.41 -9.17
N ALA A 371 -11.81 0.77 -9.08
CA ALA A 371 -11.60 -0.58 -9.56
C ALA A 371 -12.44 -1.59 -8.76
N PHE A 372 -12.54 -1.42 -7.44
CA PHE A 372 -13.39 -2.26 -6.61
C PHE A 372 -14.88 -2.12 -6.99
N CYS A 373 -15.36 -0.90 -7.20
CA CYS A 373 -16.71 -0.65 -7.69
C CYS A 373 -16.95 -1.27 -9.08
N TRP A 374 -15.99 -1.14 -10.00
CA TRP A 374 -16.05 -1.77 -11.32
C TRP A 374 -16.19 -3.29 -11.23
N VAL A 375 -15.39 -3.93 -10.36
CA VAL A 375 -15.44 -5.38 -10.19
C VAL A 375 -16.81 -5.83 -9.66
N ASN A 376 -17.46 -5.05 -8.79
CA ASN A 376 -18.84 -5.33 -8.38
C ASN A 376 -19.84 -5.24 -9.56
N ILE A 377 -19.70 -4.23 -10.42
CA ILE A 377 -20.51 -4.12 -11.64
C ILE A 377 -20.26 -5.33 -12.55
N LEU A 378 -19.01 -5.73 -12.75
CA LEU A 378 -18.65 -6.87 -13.57
C LEU A 378 -19.20 -8.19 -13.01
N CYS A 379 -19.13 -8.41 -11.69
CA CYS A 379 -19.74 -9.57 -11.04
C CYS A 379 -21.26 -9.58 -11.26
N TYR A 380 -21.93 -8.43 -11.19
CA TYR A 380 -23.34 -8.33 -11.49
C TYR A 380 -23.65 -8.68 -12.95
N LEU A 381 -22.92 -8.09 -13.92
CA LEU A 381 -23.09 -8.37 -15.35
C LEU A 381 -22.84 -9.85 -15.70
N LYS A 382 -21.83 -10.47 -15.08
CA LYS A 382 -21.58 -11.92 -15.25
C LYS A 382 -22.75 -12.76 -14.79
N ASN A 383 -23.42 -12.39 -13.70
CA ASN A 383 -24.50 -13.18 -13.11
C ASN A 383 -25.89 -12.83 -13.66
N LEU A 384 -26.02 -11.82 -14.53
CA LEU A 384 -27.28 -11.56 -15.22
C LEU A 384 -27.68 -12.76 -16.11
N PRO A 385 -28.95 -13.22 -16.05
CA PRO A 385 -29.47 -14.24 -16.95
C PRO A 385 -29.33 -13.81 -18.41
N ILE A 386 -29.07 -14.78 -19.30
CA ILE A 386 -28.95 -14.52 -20.74
C ILE A 386 -30.26 -13.96 -21.32
N SER A 387 -31.41 -14.46 -20.86
CA SER A 387 -32.75 -14.03 -21.30
C SER A 387 -33.04 -12.55 -21.05
N GLU A 388 -32.68 -12.02 -19.87
CA GLU A 388 -32.83 -10.59 -19.54
C GLU A 388 -31.88 -9.72 -20.37
N HIS A 389 -30.75 -10.29 -20.80
CA HIS A 389 -29.74 -9.58 -21.57
C HIS A 389 -30.13 -9.44 -23.04
N GLU A 390 -30.79 -10.45 -23.63
CA GLU A 390 -31.34 -10.38 -24.98
C GLU A 390 -32.53 -9.40 -25.08
N GLN A 391 -33.32 -9.24 -24.02
CA GLN A 391 -34.40 -8.25 -23.97
C GLN A 391 -33.90 -6.80 -23.97
N LYS A 392 -32.73 -6.52 -23.36
CA LYS A 392 -32.09 -5.19 -23.34
C LYS A 392 -31.42 -4.77 -24.65
N ILE A 393 -31.16 -5.71 -25.57
CA ILE A 393 -30.55 -5.43 -26.88
C ILE A 393 -31.63 -5.13 -27.94
N LYS A 394 -32.89 -5.50 -27.68
CA LYS A 394 -34.03 -5.31 -28.60
C LYS A 394 -34.71 -3.92 -28.54
N TYR A 395 -34.24 -3.04 -27.67
CA TYR A 395 -34.67 -1.65 -27.54
C TYR A 395 -33.42 -0.77 -27.50
#